data_AF-A0A9W7DA81-F1
#
_entry.id   AF-A0A9W7DA81-F1
#
_cell.length_a   1.000
_cell.length_b   1.000
_cell.length_c   1.000
_cell.angle_alpha   90.00
_cell.angle_beta   90.00
_cell.angle_gamma   90.00
#
_symmetry.space_group_name_H-M   'P 1'
#
loop_
_entity.id
_entity.type
_entity.pdbx_description
1 polymer ?
#
loop_
_entity_poly.entity_id
_entity_poly.type
_entity_poly.pdbx_seq_one_letter_code
_entity_poly.pdbx_strand_id
1 'polypeptide(L)'
;MTPLEYQAERWRRIRVHHEQDTYPSEIMSFLKGDIERFSPRRLRKISKVADLFALDARDVLYRLARSTRGRPRDFVDEPRLVIPDSLRSDMLHYAHEDFQGGHQGITRTYEKLRSEFYWPGMYADVEHYVKECVDCASGKGRPPNEGPSPGNIEPRRPFEVVSMDFVTHMPASERGNTFLFLFQDAFSGYVMCKPMRSTTAQDVAEVYEECVFRRFGASSMVRHDQDPRFMSEVFTRFRELLGSKQRATLAYRPQDGRPEYSGIYRRSRPE
;
A
#
# COMPACT_ATOMS: atom_id res chain seq x y z
N MET A 1 18.69 -12.02 -32.29
CA MET A 1 17.47 -11.21 -32.51
C MET A 1 17.73 -9.80 -32.01
N THR A 2 17.42 -8.80 -32.81
CA THR A 2 17.51 -7.39 -32.43
C THR A 2 16.33 -6.99 -31.51
N PRO A 3 16.43 -5.90 -30.73
CA PRO A 3 15.32 -5.42 -29.90
C PRO A 3 14.01 -5.17 -30.65
N LEU A 4 14.10 -4.76 -31.93
CA LEU A 4 12.95 -4.56 -32.82
C LEU A 4 12.31 -5.89 -33.27
N GLU A 5 13.13 -6.90 -33.57
CA GLU A 5 12.66 -8.26 -33.88
C GLU A 5 11.96 -8.90 -32.68
N TYR A 6 12.46 -8.67 -31.46
CA TYR A 6 11.84 -9.15 -30.23
C TYR A 6 10.45 -8.53 -30.00
N GLN A 7 10.31 -7.23 -30.25
CA GLN A 7 9.01 -6.55 -30.17
C GLN A 7 8.03 -7.10 -31.20
N ALA A 8 8.45 -7.28 -32.46
CA ALA A 8 7.58 -7.81 -33.52
C ALA A 8 7.09 -9.24 -33.21
N GLU A 9 7.97 -10.09 -32.69
CA GLU A 9 7.62 -11.47 -32.29
C GLU A 9 6.66 -11.49 -31.09
N ARG A 10 6.86 -10.60 -30.10
CA ARG A 10 5.94 -10.44 -28.96
C ARG A 10 4.52 -10.07 -29.42
N TRP A 11 4.39 -9.12 -30.34
CA TRP A 11 3.09 -8.72 -30.90
C TRP A 11 2.44 -9.82 -31.72
N ARG A 12 3.22 -10.58 -32.49
CA ARG A 12 2.73 -11.74 -33.25
C ARG A 12 2.11 -12.79 -32.31
N ARG A 13 2.76 -13.11 -31.19
CA ARG A 13 2.24 -14.07 -30.21
C ARG A 13 0.93 -13.61 -29.59
N ILE A 14 0.86 -12.35 -29.16
CA ILE A 14 -0.38 -11.78 -28.59
C ILE A 14 -1.55 -11.91 -29.57
N ARG A 15 -1.32 -11.60 -30.85
CA ARG A 15 -2.35 -11.73 -31.89
C ARG A 15 -2.82 -13.17 -32.08
N VAL A 16 -1.90 -14.14 -32.13
CA VAL A 16 -2.26 -15.56 -32.23
C VAL A 16 -3.14 -16.00 -31.06
N HIS A 17 -2.82 -15.54 -29.84
CA HIS A 17 -3.64 -15.84 -28.67
C HIS A 17 -5.00 -15.13 -28.68
N HIS A 18 -5.13 -13.94 -29.30
CA HIS A 18 -6.42 -13.27 -29.49
C HIS A 18 -7.35 -14.05 -30.41
N GLU A 19 -6.81 -14.66 -31.47
CA GLU A 19 -7.60 -15.45 -32.43
C GLU A 19 -8.16 -16.74 -31.80
N GLN A 20 -7.46 -17.28 -30.80
CA GLN A 20 -7.86 -18.49 -30.07
C GLN A 20 -8.84 -18.23 -28.92
N ASP A 21 -8.89 -17.00 -28.40
CA ASP A 21 -9.81 -16.61 -27.33
C ASP A 21 -11.15 -16.14 -27.91
N THR A 22 -12.24 -16.79 -27.49
CA THR A 22 -13.60 -16.47 -27.91
C THR A 22 -13.96 -15.00 -27.71
N TYR A 23 -13.56 -14.37 -26.60
CA TYR A 23 -14.01 -13.00 -26.34
C TYR A 23 -13.34 -11.94 -27.24
N PRO A 24 -11.99 -11.86 -27.30
CA PRO A 24 -11.29 -10.95 -28.21
C PRO A 24 -11.58 -11.26 -29.68
N SER A 25 -11.55 -12.53 -30.11
CA SER A 25 -11.76 -12.90 -31.51
C SER A 25 -13.12 -12.45 -32.05
N GLU A 26 -14.16 -12.50 -31.23
CA GLU A 26 -15.48 -12.02 -31.62
C GLU A 26 -15.53 -10.50 -31.83
N ILE A 27 -14.91 -9.74 -30.92
CA ILE A 27 -14.82 -8.27 -31.03
C ILE A 27 -13.99 -7.90 -32.25
N MET A 28 -12.84 -8.56 -32.46
CA MET A 28 -11.97 -8.31 -33.60
C MET A 28 -12.71 -8.48 -34.93
N SER A 29 -13.45 -9.56 -35.11
CA SER A 29 -14.19 -9.78 -36.36
C SER A 29 -15.36 -8.84 -36.55
N PHE A 30 -16.03 -8.43 -35.47
CA PHE A 30 -17.02 -7.36 -35.56
C PHE A 30 -16.37 -6.06 -36.07
N LEU A 31 -15.19 -5.69 -35.54
CA LEU A 31 -14.45 -4.50 -35.97
C LEU A 31 -13.91 -4.60 -37.40
N LYS A 32 -13.58 -5.81 -37.87
CA LYS A 32 -13.15 -6.07 -39.26
C LYS A 32 -14.32 -6.15 -40.27
N GLY A 33 -15.57 -6.17 -39.79
CA GLY A 33 -16.76 -6.27 -40.64
C GLY A 33 -17.21 -7.70 -40.96
N ASP A 34 -16.57 -8.72 -40.39
CA ASP A 34 -16.91 -10.14 -40.55
C ASP A 34 -18.12 -10.51 -39.68
N ILE A 35 -19.27 -9.89 -39.95
CA ILE A 35 -20.47 -9.98 -39.10
C ILE A 35 -21.38 -11.18 -39.42
N GLU A 36 -21.21 -11.80 -40.59
CA GLU A 36 -22.09 -12.87 -41.10
C GLU A 36 -22.08 -14.13 -40.24
N ARG A 37 -20.98 -14.37 -39.52
CA ARG A 37 -20.79 -15.53 -38.64
C ARG A 37 -21.57 -15.48 -37.33
N PHE A 38 -22.25 -14.37 -37.04
CA PHE A 38 -22.90 -14.12 -35.75
C PHE A 38 -24.42 -14.15 -35.85
N SER A 39 -25.08 -14.73 -34.85
CA SER A 39 -26.53 -14.58 -34.70
C SER A 39 -26.91 -13.10 -34.43
N PRO A 40 -28.12 -12.64 -34.84
CA PRO A 40 -28.57 -11.27 -34.57
C PRO A 40 -28.53 -10.87 -33.09
N ARG A 41 -28.81 -11.82 -32.19
CA ARG A 41 -28.73 -11.62 -30.74
C ARG A 41 -27.29 -11.37 -30.28
N ARG A 42 -26.31 -12.08 -30.84
CA ARG A 42 -24.89 -11.91 -30.50
C ARG A 42 -24.34 -10.60 -31.06
N LEU A 43 -24.65 -10.27 -32.31
CA LEU A 43 -24.29 -8.98 -32.93
C LEU A 43 -24.75 -7.79 -32.08
N ARG A 44 -26.02 -7.80 -31.63
CA ARG A 44 -26.56 -6.74 -30.77
C ARG A 44 -25.85 -6.64 -29.41
N LYS A 45 -25.25 -7.73 -28.90
CA LYS A 45 -24.46 -7.68 -27.66
C LYS A 45 -23.07 -7.08 -27.93
N ILE A 46 -22.40 -7.51 -29.00
CA ILE A 46 -21.07 -7.01 -29.37
C ILE A 46 -21.14 -5.52 -29.74
N SER A 47 -22.14 -5.11 -30.51
CA SER A 47 -22.31 -3.71 -30.97
C SER A 47 -22.47 -2.71 -29.82
N LYS A 48 -22.96 -3.14 -28.65
CA LYS A 48 -23.12 -2.28 -27.46
C LYS A 48 -21.80 -1.90 -26.78
N VAL A 49 -20.74 -2.67 -27.05
CA VAL A 49 -19.44 -2.49 -26.41
C VAL A 49 -18.31 -2.26 -27.41
N ALA A 50 -18.56 -2.45 -28.71
CA ALA A 50 -17.56 -2.36 -29.76
C ALA A 50 -16.92 -0.96 -29.86
N ASP A 51 -17.67 0.10 -29.56
CA ASP A 51 -17.18 1.50 -29.51
C ASP A 51 -16.09 1.72 -28.46
N LEU A 52 -15.89 0.75 -27.57
CA LEU A 52 -14.89 0.79 -26.52
C LEU A 52 -13.58 0.11 -26.93
N PHE A 53 -13.51 -0.44 -28.13
CA PHE A 53 -12.35 -1.18 -28.63
C PHE A 53 -11.87 -0.63 -29.97
N ALA A 54 -10.58 -0.82 -30.23
CA ALA A 54 -9.96 -0.49 -31.50
C ALA A 54 -8.88 -1.54 -31.85
N LEU A 55 -8.65 -1.71 -33.14
CA LEU A 55 -7.52 -2.46 -33.67
C LEU A 55 -6.41 -1.48 -34.04
N ASP A 56 -5.17 -1.84 -33.77
CA ASP A 56 -4.02 -1.14 -34.35
C ASP A 56 -3.71 -1.65 -35.77
N ALA A 57 -2.70 -1.07 -36.42
CA ALA A 57 -2.26 -1.47 -37.76
C ALA A 57 -1.75 -2.93 -37.86
N ARG A 58 -1.63 -3.64 -36.73
CA ARG A 58 -1.13 -5.02 -36.63
C ARG A 58 -2.23 -6.00 -36.23
N ASP A 59 -3.49 -5.57 -36.21
CA ASP A 59 -4.65 -6.32 -35.72
C ASP A 59 -4.57 -6.70 -34.23
N VAL A 60 -3.88 -5.90 -33.41
CA VAL A 60 -3.89 -6.09 -31.96
C VAL A 60 -5.06 -5.33 -31.35
N LEU A 61 -5.82 -5.99 -30.48
CA LEU A 61 -7.01 -5.42 -29.86
C LEU A 61 -6.65 -4.58 -28.63
N TYR A 62 -7.14 -3.34 -28.61
CA TYR A 62 -7.03 -2.42 -27.49
C TYR A 62 -8.40 -1.99 -26.98
N ARG A 63 -8.48 -1.77 -25.67
CA ARG A 63 -9.60 -1.15 -24.97
C ARG A 63 -9.33 0.35 -24.83
N LEU A 64 -10.19 1.16 -25.42
CA LEU A 64 -10.13 2.61 -25.31
C LEU A 64 -10.53 3.05 -23.89
N ALA A 65 -9.77 4.00 -23.34
CA ALA A 65 -10.18 4.71 -22.14
C ALA A 65 -11.33 5.67 -22.50
N ARG A 66 -12.43 5.65 -21.72
CA ARG A 66 -13.42 6.73 -21.75
C ARG A 66 -13.23 7.58 -20.51
N SER A 67 -13.05 8.87 -20.72
CA SER A 67 -13.21 9.88 -19.68
C SER A 67 -14.64 9.79 -19.12
N THR A 68 -14.78 9.30 -17.89
CA THR A 68 -16.05 9.34 -17.16
C THR A 68 -16.08 10.60 -16.30
N ARG A 69 -17.26 11.21 -16.12
CA ARG A 69 -17.46 12.50 -15.41
C ARG A 69 -16.97 12.55 -13.95
N GLY A 70 -16.39 11.47 -13.41
CA GLY A 70 -15.79 11.42 -12.06
C GLY A 70 -14.32 10.99 -12.02
N ARG A 71 -13.64 10.84 -13.17
CA ARG A 71 -12.21 10.49 -13.20
C ARG A 71 -11.36 11.76 -13.28
N PRO A 72 -10.37 11.97 -12.38
CA PRO A 72 -9.41 13.07 -12.51
C PRO A 72 -8.76 13.04 -13.90
N ARG A 73 -8.61 14.21 -14.53
CA ARG A 73 -8.07 14.38 -15.90
C ARG A 73 -6.60 13.97 -16.07
N ASP A 74 -5.95 13.53 -14.99
CA ASP A 74 -4.51 13.31 -14.92
C ASP A 74 -4.10 11.84 -15.17
N PHE A 75 -5.05 10.92 -15.36
CA PHE A 75 -4.74 9.61 -15.95
C PHE A 75 -4.80 9.77 -17.46
N VAL A 76 -3.64 9.72 -18.11
CA VAL A 76 -3.53 9.73 -19.58
C VAL A 76 -4.51 8.68 -20.13
N ASP A 77 -5.42 9.09 -21.00
CA ASP A 77 -6.43 8.24 -21.63
C ASP A 77 -5.76 7.31 -22.68
N GLU A 78 -4.77 6.53 -22.25
CA GLU A 78 -4.05 5.63 -23.13
C GLU A 78 -4.88 4.36 -23.43
N PRO A 79 -4.79 3.85 -24.67
CA PRO A 79 -5.41 2.59 -25.04
C PRO A 79 -4.74 1.45 -24.26
N ARG A 80 -5.57 0.58 -23.67
CA ARG A 80 -5.10 -0.56 -22.86
C ARG A 80 -5.11 -1.83 -23.68
N LEU A 81 -4.03 -2.58 -23.67
CA LEU A 81 -3.93 -3.83 -24.41
C LEU A 81 -4.94 -4.85 -23.86
N VAL A 82 -5.77 -5.43 -24.73
CA VAL A 82 -6.66 -6.52 -24.33
C VAL A 82 -5.84 -7.78 -24.16
N ILE A 83 -5.93 -8.45 -23.01
CA ILE A 83 -5.17 -9.67 -22.73
C ILE A 83 -6.05 -10.93 -22.96
N PRO A 84 -5.67 -11.83 -23.89
CA PRO A 84 -6.33 -13.13 -24.05
C PRO A 84 -6.17 -13.99 -22.79
N ASP A 85 -7.13 -14.89 -22.58
CA ASP A 85 -7.22 -15.78 -21.40
C ASP A 85 -5.90 -16.51 -21.09
N SER A 86 -5.27 -17.07 -22.14
CA SER A 86 -4.02 -17.82 -22.05
C SER A 86 -2.82 -17.01 -21.50
N LEU A 87 -2.86 -15.68 -21.58
CA LEU A 87 -1.78 -14.81 -21.10
C LEU A 87 -2.10 -14.14 -19.76
N ARG A 88 -3.32 -14.30 -19.22
CA ARG A 88 -3.73 -13.62 -17.98
C ARG A 88 -2.92 -14.09 -16.79
N SER A 89 -2.62 -15.39 -16.68
CA SER A 89 -1.79 -15.95 -15.61
C SER A 89 -0.41 -15.29 -15.54
N ASP A 90 0.25 -15.15 -16.70
CA ASP A 90 1.57 -14.51 -16.79
C ASP A 90 1.52 -13.03 -16.39
N MET A 91 0.46 -12.31 -16.77
CA MET A 91 0.27 -10.91 -16.37
C MET A 91 0.03 -10.78 -14.86
N LEU A 92 -0.74 -11.68 -14.26
CA LEU A 92 -0.99 -11.72 -12.82
C LEU A 92 0.31 -12.00 -12.05
N HIS A 93 1.10 -12.97 -12.49
CA HIS A 93 2.40 -13.29 -11.93
C HIS A 93 3.37 -12.10 -12.03
N TYR A 94 3.50 -11.48 -13.20
CA TYR A 94 4.30 -10.27 -13.41
C TYR A 94 3.88 -9.09 -12.51
N ALA A 95 2.58 -8.92 -12.30
CA ALA A 95 2.08 -7.81 -11.51
C ALA A 95 2.20 -8.03 -9.99
N HIS A 96 2.21 -9.27 -9.52
CA HIS A 96 2.16 -9.60 -8.11
C HIS A 96 3.46 -10.23 -7.57
N GLU A 97 3.98 -11.27 -8.21
CA GLU A 97 5.06 -12.12 -7.67
C GLU A 97 6.44 -11.76 -8.21
N ASP A 98 6.52 -11.20 -9.43
CA ASP A 98 7.79 -10.77 -9.99
C ASP A 98 8.45 -9.67 -9.13
N PHE A 99 9.76 -9.43 -9.31
CA PHE A 99 10.52 -8.42 -8.58
C PHE A 99 9.85 -7.04 -8.61
N GLN A 100 9.19 -6.71 -9.72
CA GLN A 100 8.45 -5.46 -9.88
C GLN A 100 7.06 -5.49 -9.21
N GLY A 101 6.52 -6.66 -8.89
CA GLY A 101 5.21 -6.87 -8.27
C GLY A 101 5.24 -6.85 -6.75
N GLY A 102 6.31 -7.37 -6.15
CA GLY A 102 6.62 -7.20 -4.72
C GLY A 102 5.49 -7.59 -3.76
N HIS A 103 4.69 -8.60 -4.12
CA HIS A 103 3.56 -9.13 -3.36
C HIS A 103 2.59 -8.07 -2.82
N GLN A 104 2.35 -7.02 -3.61
CA GLN A 104 1.45 -5.95 -3.21
C GLN A 104 0.01 -6.44 -3.08
N GLY A 105 -0.78 -5.76 -2.24
CA GLY A 105 -2.20 -6.07 -2.04
C GLY A 105 -3.06 -5.85 -3.30
N ILE A 106 -4.25 -6.45 -3.30
CA ILE A 106 -5.21 -6.51 -4.42
C ILE A 106 -5.34 -5.18 -5.17
N THR A 107 -5.59 -4.07 -4.45
CA THR A 107 -5.78 -2.75 -5.06
C THR A 107 -4.56 -2.29 -5.84
N ARG A 108 -3.35 -2.44 -5.28
CA ARG A 108 -2.12 -1.99 -5.95
C ARG A 108 -1.80 -2.86 -7.16
N THR A 109 -1.97 -4.18 -7.04
CA THR A 109 -1.80 -5.12 -8.17
C THR A 109 -2.77 -4.78 -9.31
N TYR A 110 -4.03 -4.49 -8.97
CA TYR A 110 -5.03 -4.08 -9.95
C TYR A 110 -4.71 -2.72 -10.59
N GLU A 111 -4.30 -1.71 -9.82
CA GLU A 111 -3.92 -0.40 -10.36
C GLU A 111 -2.71 -0.48 -11.30
N LYS A 112 -1.73 -1.34 -10.99
CA LYS A 112 -0.58 -1.62 -11.86
C LYS A 112 -1.05 -2.19 -13.20
N LEU A 113 -1.83 -3.27 -13.17
CA LEU A 113 -2.33 -3.92 -14.38
C LEU A 113 -3.25 -3.02 -15.20
N ARG A 114 -4.20 -2.33 -14.56
CA ARG A 114 -5.24 -1.57 -15.27
C ARG A 114 -4.72 -0.35 -16.02
N SER A 115 -3.48 0.06 -15.76
CA SER A 115 -2.83 1.18 -16.44
C SER A 115 -2.49 0.83 -17.89
N GLU A 116 -2.06 -0.41 -18.14
CA GLU A 116 -1.59 -0.88 -19.46
C GLU A 116 -2.49 -1.96 -20.07
N PHE A 117 -3.22 -2.72 -19.25
CA PHE A 117 -3.91 -3.93 -19.65
C PHE A 117 -5.42 -3.90 -19.35
N TYR A 118 -6.16 -4.74 -20.06
CA TYR A 118 -7.59 -4.93 -19.86
C TYR A 118 -8.03 -6.36 -20.22
N TRP A 119 -8.91 -6.91 -19.39
CA TRP A 119 -9.78 -8.03 -19.77
C TRP A 119 -11.07 -7.99 -18.95
N PRO A 120 -12.18 -8.61 -19.42
CA PRO A 120 -13.39 -8.74 -18.63
C PRO A 120 -13.11 -9.53 -17.35
N GLY A 121 -13.58 -9.03 -16.21
CA GLY A 121 -13.38 -9.72 -14.92
C GLY A 121 -12.01 -9.48 -14.26
N MET A 122 -11.14 -8.64 -14.84
CA MET A 122 -9.77 -8.42 -14.35
C MET A 122 -9.64 -8.17 -12.84
N TYR A 123 -10.54 -7.41 -12.22
CA TYR A 123 -10.48 -7.20 -10.78
C TYR A 123 -10.72 -8.50 -9.98
N ALA A 124 -11.68 -9.33 -10.41
CA ALA A 124 -11.98 -10.60 -9.76
C ALA A 124 -10.83 -11.60 -9.91
N ASP A 125 -10.21 -11.67 -11.09
CA ASP A 125 -9.03 -12.51 -11.32
C ASP A 125 -7.85 -12.07 -10.46
N VAL A 126 -7.60 -10.76 -10.36
CA VAL A 126 -6.55 -10.20 -9.47
C VAL A 126 -6.84 -10.52 -8.02
N GLU A 127 -8.09 -10.33 -7.57
CA GLU A 127 -8.49 -10.65 -6.21
C GLU A 127 -8.28 -12.12 -5.87
N HIS A 128 -8.70 -13.01 -6.77
CA HIS A 128 -8.52 -14.45 -6.62
C HIS A 128 -7.04 -14.83 -6.54
N TYR A 129 -6.24 -14.39 -7.51
CA TYR A 129 -4.81 -14.68 -7.58
C TYR A 129 -4.04 -14.23 -6.33
N VAL A 130 -4.26 -12.99 -5.89
CA VAL A 130 -3.58 -12.45 -4.70
C VAL A 130 -4.01 -13.17 -3.40
N LYS A 131 -5.27 -13.64 -3.33
CA LYS A 131 -5.75 -14.42 -2.17
C LYS A 131 -5.17 -15.82 -2.11
N GLU A 132 -4.87 -16.42 -3.25
CA GLU A 132 -4.29 -17.77 -3.35
C GLU A 132 -2.76 -17.79 -3.30
N CYS A 133 -2.11 -16.64 -3.39
CA CYS A 133 -0.65 -16.53 -3.31
C CYS A 133 -0.12 -17.08 -1.96
N VAL A 134 0.66 -18.16 -2.02
CA VAL A 134 1.20 -18.88 -0.86
C VAL A 134 2.14 -17.98 -0.04
N ASP A 135 2.96 -17.17 -0.69
CA ASP A 135 3.89 -16.25 -0.02
C ASP A 135 3.13 -15.14 0.73
N CYS A 136 2.05 -14.63 0.16
CA CYS A 136 1.17 -13.67 0.82
C CYS A 136 0.40 -14.30 1.99
N ALA A 137 -0.07 -15.53 1.83
CA ALA A 137 -0.83 -16.26 2.85
C ALA A 137 0.06 -16.66 4.03
N SER A 138 1.31 -17.03 3.77
CA SER A 138 2.30 -17.39 4.79
C SER A 138 2.94 -16.16 5.46
N GLY A 139 3.16 -15.07 4.73
CA GLY A 139 3.68 -13.80 5.25
C GLY A 139 2.66 -13.01 6.08
N LYS A 140 1.36 -13.17 5.80
CA LYS A 140 0.29 -12.74 6.70
C LYS A 140 0.07 -13.82 7.76
N GLY A 141 0.92 -13.82 8.79
CA GLY A 141 0.58 -14.52 10.03
C GLY A 141 -0.86 -14.16 10.43
N ARG A 142 -1.65 -15.14 10.88
CA ARG A 142 -2.95 -14.83 11.48
C ARG A 142 -2.72 -13.72 12.51
N PRO A 143 -3.51 -12.63 12.52
CA PRO A 143 -3.38 -11.66 13.59
C PRO A 143 -3.45 -12.43 14.92
N PRO A 144 -2.49 -12.23 15.84
CA PRO A 144 -2.59 -12.84 17.14
C PRO A 144 -3.86 -12.27 17.77
N ASN A 145 -4.87 -13.13 17.91
CA ASN A 145 -6.11 -13.00 18.68
C ASN A 145 -7.33 -12.39 17.97
N GLU A 146 -8.41 -13.17 17.94
CA GLU A 146 -9.82 -12.72 17.89
C GLU A 146 -10.27 -12.08 19.23
N GLY A 147 -9.34 -11.42 19.94
CA GLY A 147 -9.71 -10.60 21.08
C GLY A 147 -10.41 -9.33 20.59
N PRO A 148 -11.28 -8.69 21.39
CA PRO A 148 -11.73 -7.35 21.06
C PRO A 148 -10.49 -6.50 20.76
N SER A 149 -10.45 -5.87 19.58
CA SER A 149 -9.47 -4.82 19.32
C SER A 149 -9.55 -3.90 20.53
N PRO A 150 -8.47 -3.76 21.32
CA PRO A 150 -8.50 -2.91 22.48
C PRO A 150 -8.77 -1.53 21.92
N GLY A 151 -9.98 -1.02 22.16
CA GLY A 151 -10.51 0.15 21.46
C GLY A 151 -9.47 1.26 21.36
N ASN A 152 -9.51 2.00 20.24
CA ASN A 152 -8.62 3.13 20.01
C ASN A 152 -8.48 3.93 21.31
N ILE A 153 -7.26 3.99 21.84
CA ILE A 153 -6.96 4.84 22.98
C ILE A 153 -7.21 6.26 22.48
N GLU A 154 -8.32 6.86 22.89
CA GLU A 154 -8.67 8.24 22.58
C GLU A 154 -8.15 9.13 23.71
N PRO A 155 -6.97 9.78 23.53
CA PRO A 155 -6.51 10.75 24.49
C PRO A 155 -7.52 11.91 24.56
N ARG A 156 -7.74 12.44 25.76
CA ARG A 156 -8.69 13.52 26.04
C ARG A 156 -8.02 14.88 26.18
N ARG A 157 -6.70 14.91 26.37
CA ARG A 157 -5.89 16.13 26.49
C ARG A 157 -4.48 15.93 25.91
N PRO A 158 -3.80 17.03 25.50
CA PRO A 158 -2.42 16.97 25.04
C PRO A 158 -1.52 16.27 26.06
N PHE A 159 -0.60 15.44 25.56
CA PHE A 159 0.41 14.69 26.30
C PHE A 159 -0.13 13.67 27.30
N GLU A 160 -1.43 13.34 27.25
CA GLU A 160 -1.99 12.24 28.02
C GLU A 160 -1.42 10.89 27.57
N VAL A 161 -1.24 10.73 26.26
CA VAL A 161 -0.69 9.52 25.64
C VAL A 161 0.43 9.94 24.70
N VAL A 162 1.64 9.47 24.97
CA VAL A 162 2.82 9.77 24.16
C VAL A 162 3.34 8.50 23.49
N SER A 163 3.54 8.54 22.19
CA SER A 163 4.23 7.50 21.44
C SER A 163 5.73 7.81 21.38
N MET A 164 6.55 6.78 21.56
CA MET A 164 8.01 6.83 21.54
C MET A 164 8.54 5.92 20.44
N ASP A 165 9.46 6.42 19.62
CA ASP A 165 10.08 5.63 18.56
C ASP A 165 11.55 6.05 18.33
N PHE A 166 12.36 5.17 17.77
CA PHE A 166 13.76 5.43 17.43
C PHE A 166 14.00 5.27 15.94
N VAL A 167 14.59 6.29 15.33
CA VAL A 167 15.31 6.11 14.07
C VAL A 167 16.72 5.65 14.42
N THR A 168 17.04 4.40 14.08
CA THR A 168 18.34 3.76 14.32
C THR A 168 19.21 3.79 13.06
N HIS A 169 20.50 3.44 13.20
CA HIS A 169 21.46 3.32 12.09
C HIS A 169 21.66 4.59 11.25
N MET A 170 21.54 5.77 11.87
CA MET A 170 21.81 7.04 11.21
C MET A 170 23.32 7.24 11.05
N PRO A 171 23.78 7.90 9.96
CA PRO A 171 25.16 8.38 9.87
C PRO A 171 25.51 9.23 11.09
N ALA A 172 26.72 9.05 11.61
CA ALA A 172 27.18 9.83 12.75
C ALA A 172 27.21 11.33 12.38
N SER A 173 26.48 12.13 13.15
CA SER A 173 26.60 13.59 13.07
C SER A 173 27.98 14.06 13.53
N GLU A 174 28.34 15.33 13.29
CA GLU A 174 29.56 15.96 13.84
C GLU A 174 29.65 15.82 15.36
N ARG A 175 28.50 15.78 16.02
CA ARG A 175 28.38 15.56 17.47
C ARG A 175 28.22 14.07 17.82
N GLY A 176 28.59 13.13 16.96
CA GLY A 176 28.63 11.69 17.24
C GLY A 176 27.27 11.02 17.49
N ASN A 177 26.15 11.70 17.25
CA ASN A 177 24.82 11.09 17.38
C ASN A 177 24.53 10.16 16.20
N THR A 178 24.03 8.95 16.49
CA THR A 178 23.69 7.89 15.52
C THR A 178 22.24 7.43 15.63
N PHE A 179 21.47 8.03 16.54
CA PHE A 179 20.07 7.75 16.79
C PHE A 179 19.27 9.04 16.81
N LEU A 180 17.99 8.96 16.41
CA LEU A 180 17.02 10.03 16.62
C LEU A 180 15.86 9.47 17.43
N PHE A 181 15.67 9.99 18.64
CA PHE A 181 14.56 9.60 19.50
C PHE A 181 13.37 10.51 19.24
N LEU A 182 12.22 9.92 18.92
CA LEU A 182 10.99 10.59 18.54
C LEU A 182 9.95 10.45 19.64
N PHE A 183 9.24 11.54 19.89
CA PHE A 183 8.05 11.59 20.74
C PHE A 183 6.90 12.15 19.94
N GLN A 184 5.72 11.54 20.04
CA GLN A 184 4.51 12.06 19.44
C GLN A 184 3.38 12.10 20.47
N ASP A 185 2.77 13.27 20.66
CA ASP A 185 1.52 13.38 21.38
C ASP A 185 0.38 12.81 20.53
N ALA A 186 -0.33 11.81 21.05
CA ALA A 186 -1.43 11.17 20.34
C ALA A 186 -2.68 12.06 20.23
N PHE A 187 -2.82 13.11 21.07
CA PHE A 187 -3.97 14.02 21.01
C PHE A 187 -3.83 15.06 19.90
N SER A 188 -2.73 15.81 19.90
CA SER A 188 -2.50 16.90 18.95
C SER A 188 -1.71 16.49 17.72
N GLY A 189 -1.06 15.31 17.74
CA GLY A 189 -0.09 14.90 16.73
C GLY A 189 1.25 15.64 16.84
N TYR A 190 1.48 16.42 17.89
CA TYR A 190 2.71 17.18 18.08
C TYR A 190 3.92 16.26 18.22
N VAL A 191 4.93 16.44 17.36
CA VAL A 191 6.14 15.61 17.30
C VAL A 191 7.36 16.37 17.82
N MET A 192 8.15 15.69 18.65
CA MET A 192 9.47 16.14 19.09
C MET A 192 10.52 15.11 18.71
N CYS A 193 11.73 15.57 18.45
CA CYS A 193 12.86 14.70 18.17
C CYS A 193 14.10 15.15 18.94
N LYS A 194 14.89 14.18 19.44
CA LYS A 194 16.18 14.42 20.09
C LYS A 194 17.24 13.51 19.48
N PRO A 195 18.34 14.06 18.93
CA PRO A 195 19.46 13.24 18.47
C PRO A 195 20.22 12.66 19.68
N MET A 196 20.57 11.38 19.61
CA MET A 196 21.21 10.63 20.70
C MET A 196 22.43 9.84 20.20
N ARG A 197 23.45 9.72 21.06
CA ARG A 197 24.64 8.87 20.85
C ARG A 197 24.46 7.44 21.33
N SER A 198 23.55 7.25 22.29
CA SER A 198 23.34 6.02 23.03
C SER A 198 21.85 5.88 23.30
N THR A 199 21.37 4.65 23.35
CA THR A 199 19.97 4.31 23.64
C THR A 199 19.91 3.45 24.89
N THR A 200 20.75 3.68 25.91
CA THR A 200 20.58 2.96 27.17
C THR A 200 19.29 3.39 27.85
N ALA A 201 18.74 2.52 28.72
CA ALA A 201 17.52 2.83 29.44
C ALA A 201 17.59 4.15 30.22
N GLN A 202 18.77 4.48 30.75
CA GLN A 202 19.03 5.73 31.47
C GLN A 202 18.99 6.95 30.53
N ASP A 203 19.70 6.89 29.39
CA ASP A 203 19.74 8.00 28.42
C ASP A 203 18.35 8.34 27.90
N VAL A 204 17.56 7.30 27.59
CA VAL A 204 16.17 7.43 27.13
C VAL A 204 15.31 8.09 28.21
N ALA A 205 15.52 7.71 29.47
CA ALA A 205 14.75 8.25 30.57
C ALA A 205 15.05 9.73 30.83
N GLU A 206 16.32 10.12 30.79
CA GLU A 206 16.75 11.51 30.94
C GLU A 206 16.22 12.39 29.79
N VAL A 207 16.28 11.91 28.55
CA VAL A 207 15.80 12.68 27.39
C VAL A 207 14.28 12.88 27.44
N TYR A 208 13.51 11.87 27.82
CA TYR A 208 12.06 12.03 27.97
C TYR A 208 11.70 12.98 29.11
N GLU A 209 12.42 12.90 30.23
CA GLU A 209 12.23 13.83 31.35
C GLU A 209 12.48 15.28 30.90
N GLU A 210 13.58 15.51 30.17
CA GLU A 210 13.95 16.81 29.60
C GLU A 210 12.92 17.34 28.58
N CYS A 211 12.51 16.49 27.64
CA CYS A 211 11.76 16.91 26.46
C CYS A 211 10.24 16.91 26.68
N VAL A 212 9.72 15.98 27.47
CA VAL A 212 8.28 15.79 27.68
C VAL A 212 7.89 16.21 29.09
N PHE A 213 8.45 15.57 30.11
CA PHE A 213 7.98 15.71 31.48
C PHE A 213 8.13 17.15 32.01
N ARG A 214 9.31 17.76 31.85
CA ARG A 214 9.56 19.13 32.31
C ARG A 214 8.70 20.18 31.59
N ARG A 215 8.28 19.90 30.36
CA ARG A 215 7.58 20.87 29.49
C ARG A 215 6.07 20.75 29.58
N PHE A 216 5.55 19.53 29.64
CA PHE A 216 4.12 19.24 29.50
C PHE A 216 3.54 18.46 30.69
N GLY A 217 4.39 18.06 31.64
CA GLY A 217 4.01 17.25 32.78
C GLY A 217 3.98 15.76 32.45
N ALA A 218 3.43 14.98 33.39
CA ALA A 218 3.40 13.53 33.28
C ALA A 218 2.32 13.03 32.31
N SER A 219 2.72 12.14 31.41
CA SER A 219 1.80 11.36 30.60
C SER A 219 1.15 10.24 31.40
N SER A 220 -0.12 9.96 31.09
CA SER A 220 -0.84 8.83 31.66
C SER A 220 -0.45 7.51 31.00
N MET A 221 0.02 7.54 29.75
CA MET A 221 0.39 6.35 28.99
C MET A 221 1.53 6.62 28.02
N VAL A 222 2.41 5.64 27.85
CA VAL A 222 3.48 5.68 26.87
C VAL A 222 3.40 4.43 25.98
N ARG A 223 3.48 4.64 24.66
CA ARG A 223 3.47 3.59 23.62
C ARG A 223 4.83 3.52 22.96
N HIS A 224 5.27 2.32 22.56
CA HIS A 224 6.51 2.14 21.80
C HIS A 224 6.50 0.83 20.99
N ASP A 225 7.44 0.76 20.05
CA ASP A 225 7.61 -0.40 19.14
C ASP A 225 8.86 -1.25 19.45
N GLN A 226 9.64 -0.88 20.48
CA GLN A 226 10.86 -1.60 20.92
C GLN A 226 10.59 -2.82 21.84
N ASP A 227 11.62 -3.67 22.07
CA ASP A 227 11.54 -4.90 22.90
C ASP A 227 10.99 -4.59 24.32
N PRO A 228 9.95 -5.32 24.79
CA PRO A 228 9.39 -5.16 26.13
C PRO A 228 10.40 -5.19 27.28
N ARG A 229 11.51 -5.92 27.11
CA ARG A 229 12.58 -6.04 28.12
C ARG A 229 13.37 -4.73 28.25
N PHE A 230 13.76 -4.14 27.12
CA PHE A 230 14.47 -2.87 27.09
C PHE A 230 13.65 -1.75 27.74
N MET A 231 12.35 -1.71 27.41
CA MET A 231 11.48 -0.66 27.93
C MET A 231 11.09 -0.88 29.39
N SER A 232 11.02 -2.12 29.87
CA SER A 232 10.89 -2.40 31.31
C SER A 232 12.01 -1.74 32.14
N GLU A 233 13.24 -1.76 31.63
CA GLU A 233 14.39 -1.08 32.26
C GLU A 233 14.23 0.45 32.19
N VAL A 234 13.83 1.00 31.04
CA VAL A 234 13.54 2.44 30.86
C VAL A 234 12.48 2.91 31.85
N PHE A 235 11.35 2.20 31.96
CA PHE A 235 10.28 2.54 32.89
C PHE A 235 10.68 2.39 34.35
N THR A 236 11.57 1.45 34.66
CA THR A 236 12.14 1.34 36.00
C THR A 236 12.99 2.56 36.32
N ARG A 237 13.84 3.01 35.39
CA ARG A 237 14.58 4.28 35.52
C ARG A 237 13.67 5.50 35.60
N PHE A 238 12.57 5.56 34.84
CA PHE A 238 11.58 6.62 34.98
C PHE A 238 11.00 6.68 36.39
N ARG A 239 10.58 5.54 36.95
CA ARG A 239 10.01 5.48 38.31
C ARG A 239 11.03 5.91 39.37
N GLU A 240 12.30 5.56 39.19
CA GLU A 240 13.38 5.96 40.08
C GLU A 240 13.68 7.47 39.96
N LEU A 241 13.84 7.99 38.74
CA LEU A 241 14.12 9.41 38.46
C LEU A 241 12.97 10.33 38.89
N LEU A 242 11.72 9.88 38.76
CA LEU A 242 10.52 10.65 39.11
C LEU A 242 10.10 10.48 40.58
N GLY A 243 10.85 9.70 41.37
CA GLY A 243 10.85 9.64 42.83
C GLY A 243 9.48 9.75 43.50
N SER A 244 8.77 8.61 43.67
CA SER A 244 7.67 8.36 44.63
C SER A 244 6.49 9.36 44.73
N LYS A 245 6.48 10.47 43.97
CA LYS A 245 5.49 11.55 44.08
C LYS A 245 4.38 11.47 43.03
N GLN A 246 4.49 10.59 42.05
CA GLN A 246 3.42 10.39 41.08
C GLN A 246 3.07 8.92 40.98
N ARG A 247 1.84 8.60 41.40
CA ARG A 247 1.09 7.42 40.94
C ARG A 247 0.76 7.59 39.45
N ALA A 248 1.76 7.82 38.62
CA ALA A 248 1.60 7.83 37.18
C ALA A 248 1.41 6.37 36.76
N THR A 249 0.16 6.01 36.49
CA THR A 249 -0.25 4.72 35.96
C THR A 249 0.21 4.62 34.51
N LEU A 250 1.53 4.67 34.26
CA LEU A 250 2.12 4.44 32.95
C LEU A 250 1.80 3.00 32.55
N ALA A 251 0.64 2.82 31.93
CA ALA A 251 0.24 1.55 31.37
C ALA A 251 1.10 1.33 30.13
N TYR A 252 1.89 0.25 30.17
CA TYR A 252 2.75 -0.15 29.07
C TYR A 252 1.93 -0.98 28.07
N ARG A 253 2.00 -0.62 26.78
CA ARG A 253 1.40 -1.40 25.69
C ARG A 253 2.36 -1.48 24.49
N PRO A 254 2.97 -2.65 24.21
CA PRO A 254 3.69 -2.88 22.96
C PRO A 254 2.69 -2.90 21.80
N GLN A 255 3.07 -2.33 20.66
CA GLN A 255 2.30 -2.48 19.44
C GLN A 255 3.19 -3.06 18.32
N ASP A 256 2.66 -4.06 17.62
CA ASP A 256 3.28 -4.61 16.43
C ASP A 256 3.24 -3.55 15.32
N GLY A 257 4.44 -3.10 14.92
CA GLY A 257 4.62 -1.96 14.04
C GLY A 257 3.92 -2.11 12.69
N ARG A 258 3.08 -1.10 12.36
CA ARG A 258 2.88 -0.58 11.01
C ARG A 258 2.45 0.90 11.12
N PRO A 259 3.26 1.85 10.65
CA PRO A 259 2.81 3.23 10.50
C PRO A 259 2.00 3.31 9.19
N GLU A 260 0.67 3.41 9.30
CA GLU A 260 -0.15 3.90 8.18
C GLU A 260 0.08 5.41 8.04
N TYR A 261 1.14 5.79 7.34
CA TYR A 261 1.21 7.09 6.68
C TYR A 261 0.17 7.13 5.57
N SER A 262 -1.06 7.55 5.89
CA SER A 262 -2.01 8.01 4.89
C SER A 262 -2.74 9.26 5.38
N GLY A 263 -2.53 10.38 4.68
CA GLY A 263 -3.55 11.44 4.59
C GLY A 263 -3.36 12.74 5.38
N ILE A 264 -2.17 13.35 5.42
CA ILE A 264 -2.11 14.82 5.58
C ILE A 264 -2.19 15.45 4.18
N TYR A 265 -3.40 15.82 3.75
CA TYR A 265 -3.70 17.00 2.92
C TYR A 265 -5.21 17.02 2.64
N ARG A 266 -6.01 17.53 3.59
CA ARG A 266 -7.27 18.20 3.25
C ARG A 266 -7.09 19.68 3.52
N ARG A 267 -6.83 20.44 2.45
CA ARG A 267 -7.06 21.88 2.42
C ARG A 267 -8.53 22.13 2.72
N SER A 268 -8.84 22.68 3.88
CA SER A 268 -10.09 23.40 4.11
C SER A 268 -10.07 24.63 3.21
N ARG A 269 -10.99 24.69 2.23
CA ARG A 269 -11.37 25.95 1.60
C ARG A 269 -12.26 26.73 2.59
N PRO A 270 -12.16 28.06 2.62
CA PRO A 270 -13.08 28.89 3.40
C PRO A 270 -14.40 29.08 2.63
N GLU A 271 -15.51 28.98 3.35
CA GLU A 271 -16.71 29.80 3.17
C GLU A 271 -17.06 30.40 4.54
#